data_AF-A0A2N3DKV0-F1
#
_entry.id   AF-A0A2N3DKV0-F1
#
_cell.length_a   1.000
_cell.length_b   1.000
_cell.length_c   1.000
_cell.angle_alpha   90.00
_cell.angle_beta   90.00
_cell.angle_gamma   90.00
#
_symmetry.space_group_name_H-M   'P 1'
#
loop_
_entity.id
_entity.type
_entity.pdbx_description
1 polymer ?
#
loop_
_entity_poly.entity_id
_entity_poly.type
_entity_poly.pdbx_seq_one_letter_code
_entity_poly.pdbx_strand_id
1 'polypeptide(L)'
;MLRYYSGIGARATPPEVLSLMTRAAFALTKRGYVLRSGHAIGADSAFERGAGRDAQIFLPAAGWRGSASSLHPEGLGAELWGRARDIAAAHHTAFAGLSAFVQALHTRNVFQVLGPSLECPSEFVLCWTADGEASGGTGQALRIAATYGVPVYNLQRSHERAHVERHLVL
;
A
#
# COMPACT_ATOMS: atom_id res chain seq x y z
N MET A 1 -17.29 10.00 7.67
CA MET A 1 -16.79 8.84 6.90
C MET A 1 -15.31 8.69 7.17
N LEU A 2 -14.79 7.46 7.30
CA LEU A 2 -13.35 7.24 7.49
C LEU A 2 -12.60 7.59 6.20
N ARG A 3 -11.43 8.21 6.33
CA ARG A 3 -10.55 8.58 5.22
C ARG A 3 -9.40 7.58 5.16
N TYR A 4 -9.08 7.07 3.98
CA TYR A 4 -8.04 6.05 3.81
C TYR A 4 -6.90 6.58 2.97
N TYR A 5 -5.67 6.15 3.27
CA TYR A 5 -4.52 6.35 2.40
C TYR A 5 -3.73 5.06 2.29
N SER A 6 -3.07 4.84 1.15
CA SER A 6 -2.18 3.70 0.97
C SER A 6 -0.76 4.12 1.30
N GLY A 7 -0.14 3.52 2.32
CA GLY A 7 1.26 3.73 2.67
C GLY A 7 2.06 2.49 2.29
N ILE A 8 2.76 2.54 1.15
CA ILE A 8 3.43 1.37 0.55
C ILE A 8 4.79 1.76 -0.02
N GLY A 9 5.66 0.81 -0.33
CA GLY A 9 6.89 1.16 -1.05
C GLY A 9 7.90 0.03 -1.19
N ALA A 10 9.02 0.34 -1.82
CA ALA A 10 10.06 -0.65 -2.04
C ALA A 10 10.73 -1.07 -0.72
N ARG A 11 11.16 -2.34 -0.68
CA ARG A 11 11.88 -2.89 0.49
C ARG A 11 13.22 -2.19 0.76
N ALA A 12 13.83 -1.65 -0.29
CA ALA A 12 15.11 -0.93 -0.26
C ALA A 12 14.96 0.58 0.00
N THR A 13 13.82 1.03 0.53
CA THR A 13 13.60 2.45 0.84
C THR A 13 14.68 2.96 1.81
N PRO A 14 15.35 4.09 1.52
CA PRO A 14 16.43 4.62 2.35
C PRO A 14 15.99 4.95 3.78
N PRO A 15 16.87 4.81 4.80
CA PRO A 15 16.53 5.03 6.21
C PRO A 15 15.89 6.39 6.51
N GLU A 16 16.37 7.46 5.88
CA GLU A 16 15.83 8.81 6.03
C GLU A 16 14.40 8.93 5.49
N VAL A 17 14.10 8.23 4.39
CA VAL A 17 12.75 8.17 3.82
C VAL A 17 11.85 7.30 4.69
N LEU A 18 12.34 6.19 5.26
CA LEU A 18 11.58 5.38 6.22
C LEU A 18 11.19 6.19 7.48
N SER A 19 12.10 7.03 7.97
CA SER A 19 11.82 7.96 9.08
C SER A 19 10.73 8.96 8.71
N LEU A 20 10.80 9.53 7.51
CA LEU A 20 9.77 10.42 6.96
C LEU A 20 8.41 9.72 6.85
N MET A 21 8.35 8.49 6.32
CA MET A 21 7.13 7.69 6.21
C MET A 21 6.48 7.44 7.57
N THR A 22 7.29 7.13 8.60
CA THR A 22 6.81 6.91 9.96
C THR A 22 6.15 8.18 10.53
N ARG A 23 6.82 9.33 10.37
CA ARG A 23 6.28 10.64 10.79
C ARG A 23 5.01 11.02 10.02
N ALA A 24 4.97 10.74 8.72
CA ALA A 24 3.79 10.96 7.88
C ALA A 24 2.60 10.11 8.34
N ALA A 25 2.81 8.82 8.60
CA ALA A 25 1.75 7.95 9.10
C ALA A 25 1.16 8.45 10.43
N PHE A 26 2.02 8.91 11.34
CA PHE A 26 1.59 9.48 12.62
C PHE A 26 0.76 10.74 12.43
N ALA A 27 1.26 11.68 11.61
CA ALA A 27 0.58 12.94 11.31
C ALA A 27 -0.76 12.73 10.60
N LEU A 28 -0.89 11.73 9.74
CA LEU A 28 -2.12 11.34 9.06
C LEU A 28 -3.11 10.67 10.02
N THR A 29 -2.64 9.81 10.90
CA THR A 29 -3.47 9.20 11.96
C THR A 29 -4.09 10.27 12.85
N LYS A 30 -3.32 11.29 13.26
CA LYS A 30 -3.84 12.43 14.04
C LYS A 30 -4.88 13.27 13.29
N ARG A 31 -4.88 13.23 11.96
CA ARG A 31 -5.86 13.88 11.09
C ARG A 31 -7.05 12.99 10.73
N GLY A 32 -7.16 11.80 11.34
CA GLY A 32 -8.29 10.88 11.14
C GLY A 32 -8.18 9.99 9.91
N TYR A 33 -7.00 9.87 9.31
CA TYR A 33 -6.77 8.90 8.24
C TYR A 33 -6.41 7.52 8.79
N VAL A 34 -6.89 6.49 8.09
CA VAL A 34 -6.58 5.08 8.33
C VAL A 34 -5.61 4.60 7.27
N LEU A 35 -4.49 4.00 7.72
CA LEU A 35 -3.49 3.40 6.83
C LEU A 35 -4.04 2.14 6.15
N ARG A 36 -3.77 1.99 4.87
CA ARG A 36 -3.77 0.71 4.14
C ARG A 36 -2.35 0.36 3.73
N SER A 37 -1.88 -0.82 4.11
CA SER A 37 -0.53 -1.31 3.81
C SER A 37 -0.56 -2.83 3.64
N GLY A 38 0.59 -3.48 3.53
CA GLY A 38 0.61 -4.93 3.42
C GLY A 38 1.87 -5.61 3.93
N HIS A 39 2.44 -5.09 5.01
CA HIS A 39 3.35 -5.83 5.87
C HIS A 39 4.66 -6.30 5.21
N ALA A 40 5.07 -5.67 4.12
CA ALA A 40 6.41 -5.88 3.60
C ALA A 40 7.46 -5.24 4.52
N ILE A 41 8.70 -5.74 4.46
CA ILE A 41 9.83 -5.05 5.08
C ILE A 41 10.09 -3.70 4.38
N GLY A 42 10.70 -2.76 5.08
CA GLY A 42 10.99 -1.43 4.54
C GLY A 42 9.78 -0.49 4.68
N ALA A 43 9.30 0.04 3.56
CA ALA A 43 8.28 1.10 3.54
C ALA A 43 6.99 0.73 4.26
N ASP A 44 6.37 -0.41 3.94
CA ASP A 44 5.13 -0.88 4.59
C ASP A 44 5.30 -0.90 6.12
N SER A 45 6.39 -1.50 6.62
CA SER A 45 6.72 -1.53 8.05
C SER A 45 6.91 -0.14 8.67
N ALA A 46 7.43 0.83 7.91
CA ALA A 46 7.60 2.20 8.41
C ALA A 46 6.28 2.94 8.55
N PHE A 47 5.38 2.81 7.58
CA PHE A 47 4.03 3.35 7.70
C PHE A 47 3.27 2.70 8.87
N GLU A 48 3.37 1.38 9.00
CA GLU A 48 2.71 0.62 10.09
C GLU A 48 3.15 1.10 11.47
N ARG A 49 4.45 1.37 11.68
CA ARG A 49 4.96 1.91 12.96
C ARG A 49 4.38 3.25 13.35
N GLY A 50 4.06 4.11 12.38
CA GLY A 50 3.48 5.42 12.64
C GLY A 50 1.95 5.42 12.66
N ALA A 51 1.31 4.34 12.21
CA ALA A 51 -0.13 4.26 12.08
C ALA A 51 -0.83 3.86 13.40
N GLY A 52 -2.13 4.14 13.47
CA GLY A 52 -2.99 3.67 14.55
C GLY A 52 -3.38 2.20 14.44
N ARG A 53 -4.02 1.68 15.51
CA ARG A 53 -4.49 0.28 15.61
C ARG A 53 -5.52 -0.10 14.53
N ASP A 54 -6.20 0.88 13.96
CA ASP A 54 -7.23 0.68 12.93
C ASP A 54 -6.65 0.47 11.52
N ALA A 55 -5.31 0.44 11.38
CA ALA A 55 -4.65 0.20 10.10
C ALA A 55 -5.10 -1.11 9.46
N GLN A 56 -5.39 -1.06 8.16
CA GLN A 56 -5.78 -2.20 7.36
C GLN A 56 -4.55 -2.80 6.68
N ILE A 57 -4.08 -3.92 7.21
CA ILE A 57 -2.84 -4.57 6.77
C ILE A 57 -3.18 -5.81 5.95
N PHE A 58 -3.09 -5.70 4.63
CA PHE A 58 -3.46 -6.79 3.71
C PHE A 58 -2.30 -7.75 3.50
N LEU A 59 -2.54 -9.04 3.66
CA LEU A 59 -1.50 -10.08 3.59
C LEU A 59 -1.71 -11.02 2.40
N PRO A 60 -0.62 -11.57 1.82
CA PRO A 60 -0.73 -12.60 0.78
C PRO A 60 -1.19 -13.97 1.32
N ALA A 61 -1.05 -14.21 2.62
CA ALA A 61 -1.40 -15.44 3.32
C ALA A 61 -1.59 -15.16 4.81
N ALA A 62 -2.31 -16.05 5.51
CA ALA A 62 -2.48 -15.96 6.97
C ALA A 62 -1.12 -16.00 7.68
N GLY A 63 -0.96 -15.18 8.72
CA GLY A 63 0.27 -15.16 9.53
C GLY A 63 1.52 -14.68 8.78
N TRP A 64 1.39 -14.09 7.59
CA TRP A 64 2.56 -13.72 6.78
C TRP A 64 3.49 -12.78 7.55
N ARG A 65 4.75 -13.21 7.71
CA ARG A 65 5.79 -12.54 8.52
C ARG A 65 5.40 -12.28 9.98
N GLY A 66 4.53 -13.11 10.55
CA GLY A 66 4.09 -13.00 11.94
C GLY A 66 2.99 -11.95 12.17
N SER A 67 2.41 -11.38 11.10
CA SER A 67 1.26 -10.48 11.24
C SER A 67 0.02 -11.22 11.74
N ALA A 68 -0.69 -10.62 12.68
CA ALA A 68 -1.98 -11.10 13.19
C ALA A 68 -3.19 -10.55 12.42
N SER A 69 -2.97 -9.81 11.32
CA SER A 69 -4.06 -9.25 10.52
C SER A 69 -4.93 -10.37 9.92
N SER A 70 -6.25 -10.21 9.99
CA SER A 70 -7.23 -11.10 9.36
C SER A 70 -7.50 -10.76 7.88
N LEU A 71 -6.89 -9.70 7.34
CA LEU A 71 -7.07 -9.27 5.96
C LEU A 71 -6.15 -10.06 5.01
N HIS A 72 -6.45 -11.34 4.84
CA HIS A 72 -5.73 -12.30 4.00
C HIS A 72 -6.74 -13.12 3.17
N PRO A 73 -6.33 -14.01 2.23
CA PRO A 73 -7.25 -14.68 1.32
C PRO A 73 -8.44 -15.36 2.00
N GLU A 74 -8.20 -16.14 3.04
CA GLU A 74 -9.26 -16.83 3.80
C GLU A 74 -10.17 -15.87 4.55
N GLY A 75 -9.62 -14.81 5.17
CA GLY A 75 -10.42 -13.83 5.93
C GLY A 75 -11.22 -12.87 5.06
N LEU A 76 -10.77 -12.59 3.83
CA LEU A 76 -11.49 -11.77 2.85
C LEU A 76 -12.52 -12.58 2.04
N GLY A 77 -12.34 -13.90 1.98
CA GLY A 77 -13.21 -14.81 1.21
C GLY A 77 -12.78 -14.97 -0.24
N ALA A 78 -13.04 -16.16 -0.79
CA ALA A 78 -12.57 -16.58 -2.10
C ALA A 78 -13.10 -15.73 -3.26
N GLU A 79 -14.36 -15.30 -3.20
CA GLU A 79 -14.98 -14.46 -4.24
C GLU A 79 -14.29 -13.10 -4.36
N LEU A 80 -14.12 -12.41 -3.23
CA LEU A 80 -13.51 -11.10 -3.18
C LEU A 80 -12.02 -11.16 -3.53
N TRP A 81 -11.33 -12.20 -3.04
CA TRP A 81 -9.95 -12.47 -3.44
C TRP A 81 -9.81 -12.76 -4.93
N GLY A 82 -10.78 -13.48 -5.52
CA GLY A 82 -10.87 -13.75 -6.96
C GLY A 82 -10.98 -12.45 -7.77
N ARG A 83 -11.93 -11.59 -7.42
CA ARG A 83 -12.10 -10.26 -8.05
C ARG A 83 -10.81 -9.42 -7.96
N ALA A 84 -10.17 -9.40 -6.80
CA ALA A 84 -8.89 -8.71 -6.64
C ALA A 84 -7.78 -9.33 -7.49
N ARG A 85 -7.74 -10.67 -7.63
CA ARG A 85 -6.77 -11.35 -8.48
C ARG A 85 -6.95 -10.97 -9.95
N ASP A 86 -8.20 -10.84 -10.41
CA ASP A 86 -8.50 -10.43 -11.79
C ASP A 86 -8.03 -8.99 -12.05
N ILE A 87 -8.26 -8.07 -11.11
CA ILE A 87 -7.73 -6.70 -11.18
C ILE A 87 -6.20 -6.73 -11.20
N ALA A 88 -5.57 -7.51 -10.33
CA ALA A 88 -4.11 -7.63 -10.29
C ALA A 88 -3.54 -8.13 -11.62
N ALA A 89 -4.18 -9.14 -12.23
CA ALA A 89 -3.79 -9.71 -13.52
C ALA A 89 -3.91 -8.70 -14.65
N ALA A 90 -4.98 -7.91 -14.69
CA ALA A 90 -5.17 -6.86 -15.69
C ALA A 90 -4.10 -5.75 -15.63
N HIS A 91 -3.46 -5.54 -14.47
CA HIS A 91 -2.48 -4.48 -14.23
C HIS A 91 -1.02 -4.99 -14.14
N HIS A 92 -0.77 -6.23 -14.55
CA HIS A 92 0.56 -6.85 -14.51
C HIS A 92 0.86 -7.63 -15.80
N THR A 93 1.90 -7.22 -16.51
CA THR A 93 2.25 -7.72 -17.86
C THR A 93 2.41 -9.24 -17.98
N ALA A 94 2.96 -9.89 -16.96
CA ALA A 94 3.24 -11.34 -16.97
C ALA A 94 2.59 -12.10 -15.81
N PHE A 95 1.40 -11.68 -15.34
CA PHE A 95 0.80 -12.21 -14.11
C PHE A 95 0.64 -13.74 -14.09
N ALA A 96 0.18 -14.32 -15.19
CA ALA A 96 -0.07 -15.76 -15.31
C ALA A 96 1.21 -16.62 -15.17
N GLY A 97 2.39 -16.05 -15.49
CA GLY A 97 3.67 -16.74 -15.37
C GLY A 97 4.29 -16.68 -13.97
N LEU A 98 3.69 -15.93 -13.04
CA LEU A 98 4.19 -15.78 -11.67
C LEU A 98 3.80 -17.00 -10.83
N SER A 99 4.62 -17.33 -9.82
CA SER A 99 4.26 -18.34 -8.83
C SER A 99 3.01 -17.93 -8.04
N ALA A 100 2.26 -18.90 -7.51
CA ALA A 100 1.03 -18.63 -6.76
C ALA A 100 1.23 -17.63 -5.62
N PHE A 101 2.35 -17.73 -4.90
CA PHE A 101 2.67 -16.79 -3.82
C PHE A 101 2.98 -15.38 -4.33
N VAL A 102 3.68 -15.25 -5.47
CA VAL A 102 3.95 -13.94 -6.08
C VAL A 102 2.67 -13.33 -6.65
N GLN A 103 1.79 -14.14 -7.25
CA GLN A 103 0.43 -13.71 -7.60
C GLN A 103 -0.30 -13.19 -6.36
N ALA A 104 -0.25 -13.89 -5.22
CA ALA A 104 -0.90 -13.45 -3.99
C ALA A 104 -0.32 -12.13 -3.44
N LEU A 105 1.00 -11.91 -3.53
CA LEU A 105 1.62 -10.63 -3.18
C LEU A 105 1.04 -9.47 -4.02
N HIS A 106 0.85 -9.72 -5.31
CA HIS A 106 0.30 -8.77 -6.26
C HIS A 106 -1.22 -8.58 -6.09
N THR A 107 -1.98 -9.65 -5.86
CA THR A 107 -3.43 -9.59 -5.54
C THR A 107 -3.69 -8.74 -4.31
N ARG A 108 -2.89 -8.93 -3.26
CA ARG A 108 -2.96 -8.13 -2.04
C ARG A 108 -2.81 -6.63 -2.31
N ASN A 109 -1.99 -6.22 -3.29
CA ASN A 109 -1.76 -4.80 -3.58
C ASN A 109 -3.03 -4.08 -4.07
N VAL A 110 -3.96 -4.82 -4.67
CA VAL A 110 -5.26 -4.28 -5.09
C VAL A 110 -6.03 -3.76 -3.89
N PHE A 111 -6.09 -4.54 -2.82
CA PHE A 111 -6.78 -4.15 -1.59
C PHE A 111 -6.12 -2.96 -0.88
N GLN A 112 -4.80 -2.81 -0.99
CA GLN A 112 -4.10 -1.64 -0.44
C GLN A 112 -4.64 -0.34 -1.05
N VAL A 113 -5.01 -0.35 -2.34
CA VAL A 113 -5.53 0.82 -3.07
C VAL A 113 -7.04 0.92 -2.96
N LEU A 114 -7.77 -0.17 -3.20
CA LEU A 114 -9.24 -0.16 -3.35
C LEU A 114 -10.00 -0.49 -2.07
N GLY A 115 -9.29 -0.89 -1.01
CA GLY A 115 -9.88 -1.29 0.26
C GLY A 115 -10.46 -2.70 0.25
N PRO A 116 -10.98 -3.16 1.40
CA PRO A 116 -11.46 -4.53 1.57
C PRO A 116 -12.65 -4.86 0.67
N SER A 117 -13.54 -3.90 0.37
CA SER A 117 -14.68 -4.13 -0.54
C SER A 117 -14.35 -3.96 -2.02
N LEU A 118 -13.13 -3.51 -2.36
CA LEU A 118 -12.72 -3.09 -3.71
C LEU A 118 -13.48 -1.87 -4.29
N GLU A 119 -14.33 -1.23 -3.48
CA GLU A 119 -15.25 -0.16 -3.91
C GLU A 119 -15.01 1.17 -3.20
N CYS A 120 -14.09 1.20 -2.22
CA CYS A 120 -13.78 2.39 -1.45
C CYS A 120 -12.28 2.68 -1.57
N PRO A 121 -11.82 3.29 -2.68
CA PRO A 121 -10.42 3.59 -2.89
C PRO A 121 -9.85 4.49 -1.79
N SER A 122 -8.54 4.36 -1.55
CA SER A 122 -7.77 5.33 -0.79
C SER A 122 -7.86 6.70 -1.46
N GLU A 123 -7.83 7.77 -0.67
CA GLU A 123 -7.83 9.14 -1.20
C GLU A 123 -6.51 9.49 -1.90
N PHE A 124 -5.42 8.84 -1.50
CA PHE A 124 -4.12 8.94 -2.15
C PHE A 124 -3.24 7.74 -1.78
N VAL A 125 -2.19 7.55 -2.58
CA VAL A 125 -1.05 6.68 -2.26
C VAL A 125 0.14 7.54 -1.87
N LEU A 126 0.79 7.21 -0.76
CA LEU A 126 2.08 7.77 -0.35
C LEU A 126 3.12 6.65 -0.40
N CYS A 127 4.14 6.80 -1.25
CA CYS A 127 5.08 5.72 -1.50
C CYS A 127 6.52 6.15 -1.72
N TRP A 128 7.40 5.17 -1.89
CA TRP A 128 8.74 5.37 -2.46
C TRP A 128 9.08 4.22 -3.40
N THR A 129 9.59 4.57 -4.59
CA THR A 129 10.25 3.65 -5.53
C THR A 129 11.60 4.22 -5.91
N ALA A 130 12.58 3.37 -6.23
CA ALA A 130 13.96 3.79 -6.44
C ALA A 130 14.12 4.77 -7.62
N ASP A 131 13.32 4.57 -8.66
CA ASP A 131 13.29 5.40 -9.87
C ASP A 131 12.26 6.53 -9.82
N GLY A 132 11.43 6.60 -8.78
CA GLY A 132 10.31 7.53 -8.70
C GLY A 132 9.14 7.18 -9.61
N GLU A 133 9.17 6.01 -10.26
CA GLU A 133 8.18 5.56 -11.24
C GLU A 133 7.45 4.29 -10.78
N ALA A 134 6.51 3.81 -11.60
CA ALA A 134 5.70 2.63 -11.35
C ALA A 134 6.46 1.30 -11.58
N SER A 135 7.58 1.11 -10.89
CA SER A 135 8.45 -0.08 -11.03
C SER A 135 8.34 -1.09 -9.88
N GLY A 136 8.73 -2.33 -10.17
CA GLY A 136 8.75 -3.43 -9.20
C GLY A 136 7.38 -3.79 -8.62
N GLY A 137 7.39 -4.39 -7.42
CA GLY A 137 6.16 -4.80 -6.72
C GLY A 137 5.24 -3.63 -6.38
N THR A 138 5.82 -2.51 -5.92
CA THR A 138 5.10 -1.26 -5.63
C THR A 138 4.45 -0.69 -6.89
N GLY A 139 5.13 -0.78 -8.04
CA GLY A 139 4.66 -0.28 -9.32
C GLY A 139 3.31 -0.84 -9.75
N GLN A 140 2.96 -2.07 -9.35
CA GLN A 140 1.63 -2.60 -9.64
C GLN A 140 0.53 -1.82 -8.91
N ALA A 141 0.71 -1.51 -7.62
CA ALA A 141 -0.24 -0.70 -6.87
C ALA A 141 -0.37 0.71 -7.51
N LEU A 142 0.74 1.27 -8.01
CA LEU A 142 0.72 2.58 -8.67
C LEU A 142 -0.04 2.56 -10.01
N ARG A 143 0.06 1.47 -10.79
CA ARG A 143 -0.76 1.29 -12.01
C ARG A 143 -2.25 1.14 -11.71
N ILE A 144 -2.59 0.43 -10.63
CA ILE A 144 -3.97 0.33 -10.15
C ILE A 144 -4.46 1.72 -9.72
N ALA A 145 -3.69 2.44 -8.89
CA ALA A 145 -4.04 3.78 -8.45
C ALA A 145 -4.32 4.72 -9.63
N ALA A 146 -3.48 4.70 -10.67
CA ALA A 146 -3.69 5.48 -11.89
C ALA A 146 -5.01 5.15 -12.60
N THR A 147 -5.35 3.87 -12.72
CA THR A 147 -6.59 3.41 -13.39
C THR A 147 -7.85 3.85 -12.63
N TYR A 148 -7.79 3.88 -11.30
CA TYR A 148 -8.91 4.26 -10.43
C TYR A 148 -8.90 5.74 -10.02
N GLY A 149 -8.03 6.57 -10.63
CA GLY A 149 -7.96 8.00 -10.34
C GLY A 149 -7.47 8.36 -8.93
N VAL A 150 -6.74 7.45 -8.28
CA VAL A 150 -6.15 7.69 -6.95
C VAL A 150 -4.81 8.41 -7.11
N PRO A 151 -4.65 9.63 -6.59
CA PRO A 151 -3.40 10.39 -6.71
C PRO A 151 -2.24 9.72 -5.98
N VAL A 152 -1.03 9.85 -6.52
CA VAL A 152 0.19 9.24 -5.99
C VAL A 152 1.19 10.33 -5.59
N TYR A 153 1.71 10.23 -4.37
CA TYR A 153 2.84 11.00 -3.86
C TYR A 153 4.01 10.04 -3.62
N ASN A 154 4.97 10.05 -4.53
CA ASN A 154 6.21 9.29 -4.48
C ASN A 154 7.33 10.14 -3.87
N LEU A 155 7.73 9.79 -2.65
CA LEU A 155 8.77 10.47 -1.87
C LEU A 155 10.15 10.46 -2.55
N GLN A 156 10.36 9.66 -3.60
CA GLN A 156 11.60 9.76 -4.39
C GLN A 156 11.68 11.10 -5.13
N ARG A 157 10.54 11.65 -5.56
CA ARG A 157 10.46 12.92 -6.25
C ARG A 157 10.53 14.08 -5.24
N SER A 158 11.48 14.99 -5.44
CA SER A 158 11.78 16.07 -4.49
C SER A 158 10.57 16.98 -4.23
N HIS A 159 9.79 17.31 -5.25
CA HIS A 159 8.62 18.18 -5.13
C HIS A 159 7.47 17.53 -4.33
N GLU A 160 7.21 16.23 -4.53
CA GLU A 160 6.22 15.46 -3.77
C GLU A 160 6.68 15.27 -2.32
N ARG A 161 7.97 14.99 -2.11
CA ARG A 161 8.58 14.92 -0.77
C ARG A 161 8.40 16.24 0.00
N ALA A 162 8.78 17.36 -0.62
CA ALA A 162 8.64 18.68 -0.02
C ALA A 162 7.17 19.05 0.23
N HIS A 163 6.25 18.61 -0.62
CA HIS A 163 4.82 18.76 -0.36
C HIS A 163 4.41 18.02 0.91
N VAL A 164 4.78 16.75 1.07
CA VAL A 164 4.45 15.94 2.26
C VAL A 164 5.06 16.57 3.52
N GLU A 165 6.34 16.94 3.50
CA GLU A 165 7.05 17.52 4.64
C GLU A 165 6.38 18.80 5.17
N ARG A 166 5.89 19.67 4.29
CA ARG A 166 5.16 20.89 4.69
C ARG A 166 3.87 20.60 5.47
N HIS A 167 3.24 19.45 5.22
CA HIS A 167 2.02 19.03 5.92
C HIS A 167 2.30 18.19 7.17
N LEU A 168 3.57 17.89 7.48
CA LEU A 168 3.96 17.19 8.71
C LEU A 168 4.05 18.11 9.92
N VAL A 169 4.08 19.43 9.72
CA VAL A 169 4.01 20.39 10.83
C VAL A 169 2.61 20.29 11.43
N LEU A 170 2.54 19.88 12.68
CA LEU A 170 1.33 19.86 13.51
C LEU A 170 1.20 21.21 14.21
#